data_AF-A0A954VQ07-F1
#
_entry.id   AF-A0A954VQ07-F1
#
_cell.length_a   1.000
_cell.length_b   1.000
_cell.length_c   1.000
_cell.angle_alpha   90.00
_cell.angle_beta   90.00
_cell.angle_gamma   90.00
#
_symmetry.space_group_name_H-M   'P 1'
#
loop_
_entity.id
_entity.type
_entity.pdbx_description
1 polymer ?
#
loop_
_entity_poly.entity_id
_entity_poly.type
_entity_poly.pdbx_seq_one_letter_code
_entity_poly.pdbx_strand_id
1 'polypeptide(L)'
;MTPYHEVFIPIFLMGILIAGGLSLLAGMRSGCLIPGILLVGGTLSLWAALFLGSDMGYRAWQKMPDPPDEAFSDASVLGAFVMGWFPASIFCIIVFGTVRSVRCLLHWANPDVFPSTNIASIAPGPEETMDFGNPYQSPRS
;
A
#
# COMPACT_ATOMS: atom_id res chain seq x y z
N MET A 1 3.77 -2.72 -35.50
CA MET A 1 4.01 -2.78 -34.05
C MET A 1 5.31 -3.53 -33.87
N THR A 2 6.26 -3.06 -33.06
CA THR A 2 7.54 -3.76 -32.89
C THR A 2 7.33 -5.01 -32.03
N PRO A 3 8.09 -6.10 -32.26
CA PRO A 3 8.06 -7.30 -31.41
C PRO A 3 8.38 -6.99 -29.94
N TYR A 4 9.09 -5.89 -29.68
CA TYR A 4 9.27 -5.33 -28.34
C TYR A 4 7.92 -5.05 -27.65
N HIS A 5 7.01 -4.32 -28.30
CA HIS A 5 5.74 -3.91 -27.69
C HIS A 5 4.83 -5.11 -27.41
N GLU A 6 4.86 -6.13 -28.27
CA GLU A 6 4.05 -7.34 -28.13
C GLU A 6 4.42 -8.14 -26.87
N VAL A 7 5.69 -8.10 -26.46
CA VAL A 7 6.17 -8.79 -25.25
C VAL A 7 6.11 -7.86 -24.02
N PHE A 8 6.51 -6.59 -24.17
CA PHE A 8 6.59 -5.64 -23.06
C PHE A 8 5.22 -5.31 -22.47
N ILE A 9 4.23 -4.96 -23.31
CA ILE A 9 2.91 -4.47 -22.87
C ILE A 9 2.20 -5.47 -21.94
N PRO A 10 2.06 -6.77 -22.26
CA PRO A 10 1.36 -7.69 -21.37
C PRO A 10 2.06 -7.88 -20.02
N ILE A 11 3.40 -7.94 -20.01
CA ILE A 11 4.19 -8.06 -18.76
C ILE A 11 4.01 -6.81 -17.90
N PHE A 12 4.11 -5.63 -18.52
CA PHE A 12 3.93 -4.36 -17.83
C PHE A 12 2.51 -4.20 -17.27
N LEU A 13 1.47 -4.54 -18.05
CA LEU A 13 0.09 -4.51 -17.60
C LEU A 13 -0.17 -5.44 -16.42
N MET A 14 0.39 -6.66 -16.45
CA MET A 14 0.32 -7.58 -15.31
C MET A 14 0.96 -6.99 -14.06
N GLY A 15 2.13 -6.35 -14.21
CA GLY A 15 2.79 -5.62 -13.12
C GLY A 15 1.91 -4.51 -12.53
N ILE A 16 1.25 -3.71 -13.38
CA ILE A 16 0.33 -2.66 -12.94
C ILE A 16 -0.84 -3.25 -12.16
N LEU A 17 -1.44 -4.34 -12.64
CA LEU A 17 -2.58 -4.99 -11.97
C LEU A 17 -2.21 -5.50 -10.59
N ILE A 18 -1.06 -6.18 -10.47
CA ILE A 18 -0.57 -6.72 -9.19
C ILE A 18 -0.22 -5.58 -8.23
N ALA A 19 0.58 -4.61 -8.67
CA ALA A 19 0.99 -3.48 -7.84
C ALA A 19 -0.20 -2.61 -7.42
N GLY A 20 -1.16 -2.41 -8.32
CA GLY A 20 -2.42 -1.72 -8.04
C GLY A 20 -3.22 -2.47 -6.99
N GLY A 21 -3.44 -3.78 -7.16
CA GLY A 21 -4.15 -4.62 -6.19
C GLY A 21 -3.51 -4.59 -4.79
N LEU A 22 -2.18 -4.70 -4.71
CA LEU A 22 -1.45 -4.63 -3.44
C LEU A 22 -1.54 -3.23 -2.81
N SER A 23 -1.45 -2.17 -3.60
CA SER A 23 -1.54 -0.78 -3.10
C SER A 23 -2.96 -0.44 -2.63
N LEU A 24 -3.99 -0.95 -3.32
CA LEU A 24 -5.38 -0.84 -2.90
C LEU A 24 -5.60 -1.56 -1.56
N LEU A 25 -5.13 -2.81 -1.45
CA LEU A 25 -5.22 -3.58 -0.22
C LEU A 25 -4.45 -2.92 0.93
N ALA A 26 -3.30 -2.30 0.65
CA ALA A 26 -2.54 -1.51 1.62
C ALA A 26 -3.36 -0.34 2.16
N GLY A 27 -4.08 0.39 1.29
CA GLY A 27 -4.95 1.50 1.69
C GLY A 27 -6.19 1.06 2.49
N MET A 28 -6.63 -0.19 2.31
CA MET A 28 -7.76 -0.77 3.04
C MET A 28 -7.40 -1.29 4.44
N ARG A 29 -6.14 -1.60 4.72
CA ARG A 29 -5.72 -2.12 6.03
C ARG A 29 -5.38 -1.00 7.01
N SER A 30 -5.80 -1.14 8.27
CA SER A 30 -5.39 -0.27 9.38
C SER A 30 -4.06 -0.76 9.97
N GLY A 31 -3.22 0.19 10.43
CA GLY A 31 -1.87 -0.09 10.94
C GLY A 31 -0.75 0.45 10.03
N CYS A 32 0.51 0.34 10.49
CA CYS A 32 1.68 0.85 9.76
C CYS A 32 2.46 -0.26 9.04
N LEU A 33 2.63 -1.41 9.69
CA LEU A 33 3.50 -2.49 9.19
C LEU A 33 2.93 -3.23 7.98
N ILE A 34 1.65 -3.64 8.03
CA ILE A 34 1.02 -4.41 6.94
C ILE A 34 0.93 -3.59 5.64
N PRO A 35 0.47 -2.32 5.66
CA PRO A 35 0.49 -1.49 4.45
C PRO A 35 1.89 -1.26 3.91
N GLY A 36 2.89 -1.08 4.79
CA GLY A 36 4.28 -0.93 4.38
C GLY A 36 4.80 -2.14 3.59
N ILE A 37 4.57 -3.36 4.10
CA ILE A 37 4.98 -4.60 3.40
C ILE A 37 4.28 -4.74 2.05
N LEU A 38 2.97 -4.43 2.00
CA LEU A 38 2.20 -4.48 0.75
C LEU A 38 2.69 -3.45 -0.28
N LEU A 39 3.08 -2.25 0.16
CA LEU A 39 3.64 -1.22 -0.73
C LEU A 39 5.01 -1.63 -1.27
N VAL A 40 5.89 -2.15 -0.41
CA VAL A 40 7.18 -2.68 -0.85
C VAL A 40 6.98 -3.82 -1.86
N GLY A 41 6.05 -4.74 -1.58
CA GLY A 41 5.69 -5.82 -2.50
C GLY A 41 5.14 -5.31 -3.84
N GLY A 42 4.28 -4.29 -3.82
CA GLY A 42 3.74 -3.65 -5.02
C GLY A 42 4.83 -2.96 -5.84
N THR A 43 5.70 -2.18 -5.20
CA THR A 43 6.84 -1.52 -5.85
C THR A 43 7.79 -2.55 -6.48
N LEU A 44 8.13 -3.62 -5.76
CA LEU A 44 8.98 -4.69 -6.28
C LEU A 44 8.34 -5.42 -7.46
N SER A 45 7.03 -5.68 -7.42
CA SER A 45 6.31 -6.33 -8.50
C SER A 45 6.30 -5.49 -9.77
N LEU A 46 6.01 -4.19 -9.67
CA LEU A 46 6.00 -3.28 -10.83
C LEU A 46 7.40 -3.01 -11.36
N TRP A 47 8.39 -2.86 -10.47
CA TRP A 47 9.80 -2.77 -10.85
C TRP A 47 10.26 -4.02 -11.60
N ALA A 48 9.95 -5.21 -11.09
CA ALA A 48 10.31 -6.48 -11.74
C ALA A 48 9.63 -6.62 -13.10
N ALA A 49 8.36 -6.23 -13.23
CA ALA A 49 7.64 -6.22 -14.50
C ALA A 49 8.28 -5.26 -15.52
N LEU A 50 8.71 -4.07 -15.10
CA LEU A 50 9.43 -3.11 -15.95
C LEU A 50 10.76 -3.68 -16.43
N PHE A 51 11.54 -4.27 -15.52
CA PHE A 51 12.84 -4.85 -15.83
C PHE A 51 12.72 -6.07 -16.76
N LEU A 52 11.91 -7.06 -16.38
CA LEU A 52 11.71 -8.29 -17.15
C LEU A 52 11.02 -8.01 -18.49
N GLY A 53 10.02 -7.12 -18.50
CA GLY A 53 9.35 -6.71 -19.73
C GLY A 53 10.34 -6.06 -20.71
N SER A 54 11.24 -5.22 -20.20
CA SER A 54 12.27 -4.57 -21.01
C SER A 54 13.26 -5.60 -21.55
N ASP A 55 13.87 -6.44 -20.70
CA ASP A 55 14.84 -7.47 -21.14
C ASP A 55 14.22 -8.42 -22.17
N MET A 56 13.03 -8.97 -21.90
CA MET A 56 12.35 -9.88 -22.82
C MET A 56 11.92 -9.18 -24.12
N GLY A 57 11.46 -7.93 -24.04
CA GLY A 57 11.11 -7.13 -25.21
C GLY A 57 12.32 -6.87 -26.11
N TYR A 58 13.47 -6.51 -25.55
CA TYR A 58 14.70 -6.29 -26.31
C TYR A 58 15.22 -7.59 -26.94
N ARG A 59 15.19 -8.70 -26.21
CA ARG A 59 15.54 -10.02 -26.77
C ARG A 59 14.63 -10.42 -27.92
N ALA A 60 13.34 -10.12 -27.86
CA ALA A 60 12.41 -10.37 -28.95
C ALA A 60 12.71 -9.46 -30.15
N TRP A 61 13.06 -8.20 -29.89
CA TRP A 61 13.42 -7.23 -30.92
C TRP A 61 14.72 -7.59 -31.64
N GLN A 62 15.74 -8.07 -30.92
CA GLN A 62 17.00 -8.52 -31.50
C GLN A 62 16.89 -9.80 -32.36
N LYS A 63 15.82 -10.58 -32.17
CA LYS A 63 15.58 -11.84 -32.90
C LYS A 63 14.86 -11.64 -34.24
N MET A 64 14.45 -10.43 -34.57
CA MET A 64 13.76 -10.17 -35.84
C MET A 64 14.72 -10.33 -37.03
N PRO A 65 14.23 -10.68 -38.23
CA PRO A 65 15.02 -10.61 -39.45
C PRO A 65 15.40 -9.13 -39.68
N ASP A 66 16.70 -8.86 -39.84
CA ASP A 66 17.28 -7.51 -39.95
C ASP A 66 16.94 -6.58 -38.76
N PRO A 67 17.46 -6.86 -37.55
CA PRO A 67 17.24 -6.00 -36.40
C PRO A 67 17.94 -4.65 -36.60
N PRO A 68 17.26 -3.54 -36.29
CA PRO A 68 17.85 -2.22 -36.41
C PRO A 68 18.86 -1.97 -35.25
N ASP A 69 19.82 -1.07 -35.45
CA ASP A 69 20.90 -0.83 -34.49
C ASP A 69 20.40 -0.43 -33.08
N GLU A 70 19.23 0.21 -32.99
CA GLU A 70 18.62 0.59 -31.71
C GLU A 70 18.20 -0.62 -30.86
N ALA A 71 17.98 -1.79 -31.47
CA ALA A 71 17.67 -3.02 -30.75
C ALA A 71 18.85 -3.55 -29.91
N PHE A 72 20.08 -3.09 -30.21
CA PHE A 72 21.29 -3.42 -29.45
C PHE A 72 21.69 -2.30 -28.47
N SER A 73 20.87 -1.26 -28.33
CA SER A 73 21.08 -0.21 -27.34
C SER A 73 20.66 -0.70 -25.94
N ASP A 74 21.63 -1.12 -25.14
CA ASP A 74 21.42 -1.62 -23.75
C ASP A 74 20.99 -0.52 -22.74
N ALA A 75 20.95 0.75 -23.17
CA ALA A 75 20.66 1.89 -22.29
C ALA A 75 19.28 1.82 -21.62
N SER A 76 18.31 1.21 -22.27
CA SER A 76 16.93 1.07 -21.84
C SER A 76 16.73 0.02 -20.74
N VAL A 77 17.41 -1.13 -20.82
CA VAL A 77 17.33 -2.20 -19.80
C VAL A 77 18.05 -1.73 -18.53
N LEU A 78 19.20 -1.10 -18.67
CA LEU A 78 19.91 -0.45 -17.56
C LEU A 78 19.07 0.68 -16.95
N GLY A 79 18.41 1.47 -17.79
CA GLY A 79 17.46 2.50 -17.36
C GLY A 79 16.29 1.93 -16.57
N ALA A 80 15.66 0.85 -17.05
CA ALA A 80 14.58 0.17 -16.34
C ALA A 80 15.04 -0.39 -14.98
N PHE A 81 16.26 -0.91 -14.90
CA PHE A 81 16.83 -1.43 -13.66
C PHE A 81 17.08 -0.33 -12.62
N VAL A 82 17.75 0.76 -13.02
CA VAL A 82 18.18 1.84 -12.10
C VAL A 82 17.03 2.81 -11.81
N MET A 83 16.30 3.23 -12.84
CA MET A 83 15.25 4.25 -12.72
C MET A 83 13.87 3.67 -12.50
N GLY A 84 13.63 2.37 -12.76
CA GLY A 84 12.31 1.75 -12.61
C GLY A 84 11.74 1.80 -11.19
N TRP A 85 12.59 2.00 -10.17
CA TRP A 85 12.17 2.15 -8.77
C TRP A 85 11.31 3.39 -8.56
N PHE A 86 11.61 4.50 -9.25
CA PHE A 86 10.89 5.75 -9.13
C PHE A 86 9.44 5.67 -9.63
N PRO A 87 9.16 5.30 -10.89
CA PRO A 87 7.79 5.19 -11.38
C PRO A 87 7.01 4.11 -10.62
N ALA A 88 7.67 3.01 -10.22
CA ALA A 88 7.02 1.98 -9.41
C ALA A 88 6.58 2.50 -8.03
N SER A 89 7.47 3.19 -7.33
CA SER A 89 7.17 3.75 -5.99
C SER A 89 6.12 4.85 -6.06
N ILE A 90 6.23 5.76 -7.04
CA ILE A 90 5.27 6.85 -7.24
C ILE A 90 3.87 6.29 -7.50
N PHE A 91 3.76 5.29 -8.39
CA PHE A 91 2.48 4.64 -8.69
C PHE A 91 1.84 4.05 -7.42
N CYS A 92 2.60 3.25 -6.66
CA CYS A 92 2.10 2.63 -5.43
C CYS A 92 1.67 3.65 -4.37
N ILE A 93 2.45 4.73 -4.18
CA ILE A 93 2.13 5.80 -3.22
C ILE A 93 0.88 6.57 -3.63
N ILE A 94 0.70 6.86 -4.92
CA ILE A 94 -0.50 7.55 -5.41
C ILE A 94 -1.74 6.69 -5.17
N VAL A 95 -1.71 5.41 -5.56
CA VAL A 95 -2.85 4.50 -5.36
C VAL A 95 -3.18 4.36 -3.87
N PHE A 96 -2.17 4.17 -3.03
CA PHE A 96 -2.34 4.12 -1.58
C PHE A 96 -2.92 5.42 -1.01
N GLY A 97 -2.35 6.55 -1.41
CA GLY A 97 -2.76 7.89 -0.97
C GLY A 97 -4.20 8.19 -1.35
N THR A 98 -4.60 7.86 -2.58
CA THR A 98 -6.00 8.05 -3.04
C THR A 98 -6.99 7.24 -2.21
N VAL A 99 -6.72 5.95 -1.96
CA VAL A 99 -7.59 5.11 -1.12
C VAL A 99 -7.67 5.66 0.30
N ARG A 100 -6.53 6.06 0.88
CA ARG A 100 -6.50 6.60 2.24
C ARG A 100 -7.22 7.94 2.34
N SER A 101 -7.02 8.83 1.38
CA SER A 101 -7.73 10.12 1.30
C SER A 101 -9.23 9.92 1.15
N VAL A 102 -9.69 9.00 0.29
CA VAL A 102 -11.12 8.68 0.15
C VAL A 102 -11.68 8.17 1.47
N ARG A 103 -10.98 7.27 2.17
CA ARG A 103 -11.44 6.78 3.49
C ARG A 103 -11.47 7.87 4.54
N CYS A 104 -10.47 8.76 4.57
CA CYS A 104 -10.49 9.92 5.43
C CYS A 104 -11.67 10.83 5.09
N LEU A 105 -11.88 11.18 3.82
CA LEU A 105 -13.01 12.01 3.39
C LEU A 105 -14.36 11.38 3.77
N LEU A 106 -14.53 10.07 3.60
CA LEU A 106 -15.75 9.36 4.00
C LEU A 106 -15.96 9.37 5.52
N HIS A 107 -14.89 9.20 6.30
CA HIS A 107 -14.94 9.30 7.75
C HIS A 107 -15.26 10.73 8.22
N TRP A 108 -14.72 11.74 7.55
CA TRP A 108 -15.03 13.14 7.82
C TRP A 108 -16.47 13.50 7.42
N ALA A 109 -16.99 12.92 6.33
CA ALA A 109 -18.35 13.17 5.86
C ALA A 109 -19.44 12.47 6.69
N ASN A 110 -19.11 11.36 7.37
CA ASN A 110 -20.04 10.62 8.23
C ASN A 110 -19.41 10.31 9.61
N PRO A 111 -19.22 11.32 10.48
CA PRO A 111 -18.70 11.11 11.82
C PRO A 111 -19.64 10.27 12.71
N ASP A 112 -20.93 10.20 12.37
CA ASP A 112 -21.98 9.58 13.20
C ASP A 112 -22.07 8.04 13.07
N VAL A 113 -21.36 7.43 12.11
CA VAL A 113 -21.40 5.97 11.88
C VAL A 113 -20.44 5.20 12.81
N PHE A 114 -19.48 5.88 13.42
CA PHE A 114 -18.63 5.30 14.46
C PHE A 114 -18.97 5.99 15.77
N PRO A 115 -19.80 5.38 16.64
CA PRO A 115 -19.95 5.90 17.97
C PRO A 115 -18.55 5.87 18.59
N SER A 116 -18.00 7.05 18.84
CA SER A 116 -17.02 7.22 19.88
C SER A 116 -17.64 6.60 21.11
N THR A 117 -17.17 5.41 21.48
CA THR A 117 -17.47 4.84 22.79
C THR A 117 -16.92 5.83 23.79
N ASN A 118 -17.74 6.82 24.14
CA ASN A 118 -17.55 7.74 25.23
C ASN A 118 -17.60 6.88 26.49
N ILE A 119 -16.47 6.26 26.82
CA ILE A 119 -16.22 5.62 28.12
C ILE A 119 -16.34 6.68 29.24
N ALA A 120 -16.35 7.97 28.89
CA ALA A 120 -16.69 9.07 29.80
C ALA A 120 -18.15 9.07 30.31
N SER A 121 -19.04 8.21 29.78
CA SER A 121 -20.40 8.05 30.31
C SER A 121 -20.57 6.90 31.31
N ILE A 122 -19.53 6.09 31.55
CA ILE A 122 -19.49 5.19 32.71
C ILE A 122 -18.99 6.01 33.90
N ALA A 123 -19.74 7.04 34.26
CA ALA A 123 -19.72 7.54 35.62
C ALA A 123 -20.43 6.46 36.47
N PRO A 124 -19.75 5.78 37.41
CA PRO A 124 -20.48 5.08 38.45
C PRO A 124 -21.35 6.12 39.17
N GLY A 125 -22.65 5.85 39.22
CA GLY A 125 -23.63 6.71 39.89
C GLY A 125 -23.26 6.96 41.36
N PRO A 126 -23.86 7.99 41.99
CA PRO A 126 -23.55 8.38 43.35
C PRO A 126 -24.00 7.31 44.35
N GLU A 127 -23.10 7.02 45.29
CA GLU A 127 -23.34 6.50 46.64
C GLU A 127 -24.14 5.18 46.81
N GLU A 128 -23.40 4.09 47.02
CA GLU A 128 -23.57 3.29 48.23
C GLU A 128 -22.19 3.14 48.89
N THR A 129 -21.85 4.09 49.77
CA THR A 129 -20.78 3.89 50.74
C THR A 129 -21.22 2.79 51.70
N MET A 130 -20.89 1.55 51.36
CA MET A 130 -20.96 0.43 52.30
C MET A 130 -19.95 0.71 53.41
N ASP A 131 -20.46 1.16 54.56
CA ASP A 131 -19.68 1.43 55.77
C ASP A 131 -19.12 0.12 56.32
N PHE A 132 -17.93 -0.26 55.84
CA PHE A 132 -17.11 -1.26 56.49
C PHE A 132 -16.50 -0.61 57.74
N GLY A 133 -17.29 -0.64 58.83
CA GLY A 133 -16.83 -0.27 60.15
C GLY A 133 -15.52 -1.00 60.48
N ASN A 134 -14.47 -0.21 60.70
CA ASN A 134 -13.14 -0.73 61.05
C ASN A 134 -13.21 -1.41 62.44
N PRO A 135 -12.97 -2.73 62.55
CA PRO A 135 -13.10 -3.45 63.82
C PRO A 135 -12.02 -3.07 64.86
N TYR A 136 -11.10 -2.16 64.53
CA TYR A 136 -10.02 -1.72 65.43
C TYR A 136 -10.23 -0.32 66.05
N GLN A 137 -11.38 0.32 65.86
CA GLN A 137 -11.66 1.56 66.60
C GLN A 137 -12.01 1.25 68.05
N SER A 138 -11.09 1.58 68.97
CA SER A 138 -11.34 1.55 70.41
C SER A 138 -12.34 2.65 70.81
N PRO A 139 -13.16 2.44 71.86
CA PRO A 139 -14.11 3.46 72.31
C PRO A 139 -13.34 4.68 72.79
N ARG A 140 -13.62 5.85 72.20
CA ARG A 140 -13.21 7.12 72.80
C ARG A 140 -14.12 7.36 74.01
N SER A 141 -13.50 7.43 75.19
CA SER A 141 -14.08 7.82 76.48
C SER A 141 -14.70 9.21 76.45
#